data_AF-A0A918M313-F1
#
_entry.id   AF-A0A918M313-F1
#
_cell.length_a   1.000
_cell.length_b   1.000
_cell.length_c   1.000
_cell.angle_alpha   90.00
_cell.angle_beta   90.00
_cell.angle_gamma   90.00
#
_symmetry.space_group_name_H-M   'P 1'
#
loop_
_entity.id
_entity.type
_entity.pdbx_description
1 polymer ?
#
loop_
_entity_poly.entity_id
_entity_poly.type
_entity_poly.pdbx_seq_one_letter_code
_entity_poly.pdbx_strand_id
1 'polypeptide(L)' 'MQPFACSYARPQKASEDVTASYVYDPALQLNVLSDGRPAISDRALMLAAGTTTSTAGSQTHFDD' A
#
# COMPACT_ATOMS: atom_id res chain seq x y z
N MET A 1 5.10 -2.24 -28.98
CA MET A 1 3.94 -1.58 -28.36
C MET A 1 4.08 -1.75 -26.85
N GLN A 2 4.38 -0.67 -26.12
CA GLN A 2 4.45 -0.70 -24.65
C GLN A 2 3.13 -0.12 -24.10
N PRO A 3 2.49 -0.75 -23.10
CA PRO A 3 1.30 -0.19 -22.47
C PRO A 3 1.58 1.20 -21.90
N PHE A 4 0.66 2.15 -22.11
CA PHE A 4 0.74 3.52 -21.60
C PHE A 4 1.12 3.58 -20.11
N ALA A 5 0.53 2.70 -19.29
CA ALA A 5 0.79 2.63 -17.86
C ALA A 5 2.27 2.36 -17.51
N CYS A 6 2.97 1.57 -18.32
CA CYS A 6 4.38 1.24 -18.08
C CYS A 6 5.30 2.45 -18.23
N SER A 7 4.90 3.49 -18.97
CA SER A 7 5.67 4.73 -19.09
C SER A 7 5.73 5.55 -17.78
N TYR A 8 4.74 5.36 -16.92
CA TYR A 8 4.59 6.06 -15.64
C TYR A 8 4.99 5.22 -14.44
N ALA A 9 5.26 3.93 -14.64
CA ALA A 9 5.84 3.10 -13.60
C ALA A 9 7.14 3.76 -13.12
N ARG A 10 7.22 3.99 -11.81
CA ARG A 10 8.44 4.42 -11.13
C ARG A 10 8.83 3.30 -10.18
N PRO A 11 10.13 2.99 -10.05
CA PRO A 11 10.58 2.10 -8.99
C PRO A 11 10.06 2.62 -7.67
N GLN A 12 9.41 1.77 -6.89
CA GLN A 12 9.02 2.11 -5.54
C GLN A 12 10.31 2.50 -4.80
N LYS A 13 10.41 3.76 -4.34
CA LYS A 13 11.46 4.12 -3.38
C LYS A 13 11.37 3.10 -2.27
N ALA A 14 12.50 2.50 -1.90
CA ALA A 14 12.59 1.63 -0.73
C ALA A 14 11.92 2.38 0.42
N SER A 15 10.68 2.01 0.67
CA SER A 15 9.90 2.55 1.78
C SER A 15 10.57 1.92 2.99
N GLU A 16 10.71 2.66 4.10
CA GLU A 16 11.07 2.00 5.36
C GLU A 16 10.14 0.80 5.50
N ASP A 17 10.76 -0.39 5.48
CA ASP A 17 10.05 -1.65 5.39
C ASP A 17 8.92 -1.61 6.41
N VAL A 18 7.68 -1.79 5.95
CA VAL A 18 6.59 -2.13 6.85
C VAL A 18 6.97 -3.49 7.42
N THR A 19 7.72 -3.47 8.52
CA THR A 19 8.38 -4.63 9.13
C THR A 19 7.39 -5.60 9.76
N ALA A 20 6.13 -5.20 9.88
CA ALA A 20 5.06 -6.08 10.33
C ALA A 20 4.75 -7.12 9.24
N SER A 21 5.38 -8.28 9.38
CA SER A 21 5.15 -9.44 8.53
C SER A 21 3.74 -9.99 8.78
N TYR A 22 2.87 -9.85 7.77
CA TYR A 22 1.58 -10.52 7.71
C TYR A 22 1.55 -11.43 6.47
N VAL A 23 0.75 -12.49 6.53
CA VAL A 23 0.57 -13.46 5.44
C VAL A 23 -0.91 -13.51 5.09
N TYR A 24 -1.21 -13.73 3.81
CA TYR A 24 -2.58 -13.95 3.38
C TYR A 24 -3.04 -15.36 3.75
N ASP A 25 -4.10 -15.47 4.56
CA ASP A 25 -4.80 -16.71 4.86
C ASP A 25 -5.97 -16.90 3.87
N PRO A 26 -5.90 -17.88 2.96
CA PRO A 26 -6.94 -18.10 1.95
C PRO A 26 -8.23 -18.70 2.53
N ALA A 27 -8.19 -19.37 3.68
CA ALA A 27 -9.38 -19.92 4.32
C ALA A 27 -10.22 -18.81 4.96
N LEU A 28 -9.57 -17.80 5.52
CA LEU A 28 -10.21 -16.62 6.09
C LEU A 28 -10.42 -15.49 5.07
N GLN A 29 -9.71 -15.54 3.94
CA GLN A 29 -9.61 -14.45 2.96
C GLN A 29 -9.12 -13.14 3.58
N LEU A 30 -8.15 -13.23 4.49
CA LEU A 30 -7.65 -12.10 5.25
C LEU A 30 -6.12 -12.13 5.34
N ASN A 31 -5.53 -10.96 5.38
CA ASN A 31 -4.14 -10.82 5.83
C ASN A 31 -4.11 -10.99 7.35
N VAL A 32 -3.28 -11.91 7.84
CA VAL A 32 -3.17 -12.25 9.27
C VAL A 32 -1.74 -12.08 9.76
N LEU A 33 -1.61 -11.73 11.04
CA LEU A 33 -0.33 -11.71 11.75
C LEU A 33 0.14 -13.15 12.07
N SER A 34 1.36 -13.28 12.58
CA SER A 34 1.93 -14.57 13.01
C SER A 34 1.13 -15.25 14.13
N ASP A 35 0.34 -14.49 14.90
CA ASP A 35 -0.57 -15.00 15.93
C ASP A 35 -1.99 -15.30 15.42
N GLY A 36 -2.24 -15.15 14.11
CA GLY A 36 -3.51 -15.43 13.46
C GLY A 36 -4.55 -14.30 13.56
N ARG A 37 -4.27 -13.21 14.27
CA ARG A 37 -5.18 -12.05 14.30
C ARG A 37 -5.19 -11.36 12.93
N PRO A 38 -6.34 -10.82 12.48
CA PRO A 38 -6.39 -10.03 11.26
C PRO A 38 -5.46 -8.82 11.35
N ALA A 39 -4.63 -8.63 10.32
CA ALA A 39 -3.67 -7.52 10.21
C ALA A 39 -4.33 -6.15 10.40
N ILE A 40 -5.57 -5.98 9.93
CA ILE A 40 -6.35 -4.74 10.08
C ILE A 40 -6.69 -4.39 11.54
N SER A 41 -6.59 -5.34 12.46
CA SER A 41 -6.83 -5.09 13.89
C SER A 41 -5.60 -4.56 14.61
N ASP A 42 -4.42 -4.56 13.96
CA ASP A 42 -3.18 -4.10 14.57
C ASP A 42 -2.91 -2.62 14.27
N ARG A 43 -3.05 -1.78 15.30
CA ARG A 43 -2.91 -0.33 15.18
C ARG A 43 -1.51 0.10 14.75
N ALA A 44 -0.47 -0.59 15.20
CA ALA A 44 0.90 -0.25 14.86
C ALA A 44 1.16 -0.50 13.37
N LEU A 45 0.73 -1.66 12.86
CA LEU A 45 0.76 -2.00 11.45
C LEU A 45 -0.07 -1.01 10.62
N MET A 46 -1.28 -0.65 11.05
CA MET A 46 -2.09 0.34 10.31
C MET A 46 -1.43 1.71 10.25
N LEU A 47 -0.76 2.16 11.31
CA LEU A 47 -0.04 3.44 11.30
C LEU A 47 1.17 3.40 10.36
N ALA A 48 1.89 2.28 10.29
CA ALA A 48 3.04 2.11 9.42
C ALA A 48 2.63 1.95 7.94
N ALA A 49 1.56 1.20 7.66
CA ALA A 49 1.09 0.92 6.30
C ALA A 49 0.12 1.96 5.74
N GLY A 50 -0.57 2.72 6.62
CA GLY A 50 -1.62 3.68 6.25
C GLY A 50 -1.10 4.99 5.64
N THR A 51 0.21 5.21 5.59
CA THR A 51 0.79 6.38 4.93
C THR A 51 0.82 6.20 3.41
N THR A 52 -0.35 6.16 2.78
CA THR A 52 -0.42 6.42 1.33
C THR A 52 -0.33 7.93 1.14
N THR A 53 0.88 8.46 1.06
CA THR A 53 1.06 9.86 0.63
C THR A 53 0.66 9.95 -0.84
N SER A 54 -0.62 10.24 -1.08
CA SER A 54 -1.10 10.65 -2.40
C SER A 54 -0.51 12.01 -2.71
N THR A 55 0.65 12.04 -3.36
CA THR A 55 1.17 13.27 -3.99
C THR A 55 0.51 13.55 -5.33
N ALA A 56 -0.51 12.76 -5.70
CA ALA A 56 -1.42 13.06 -6.80
C ALA A 56 -2.39 14.16 -6.35
N GLY A 57 -1.86 15.38 -6.14
CA GLY A 57 -2.69 16.57 -6.28
C GLY A 57 -3.28 16.50 -7.69
N SER A 58 -4.58 16.36 -7.80
CA SER A 58 -5.27 16.45 -9.09
C SER A 58 -5.04 17.87 -9.62
N GLN A 59 -4.00 18.07 -10.43
CA GLN A 59 -3.92 19.20 -11.35
C GLN A 59 -4.98 18.98 -12.44
N THR A 60 -6.24 19.21 -12.09
CA THR A 60 -7.33 19.34 -13.08
C THR A 60 -7.95 20.72 -13.07
N HIS A 61 -7.31 21.71 -12.42
CA HIS A 61 -7.66 23.10 -12.63
C HIS A 61 -6.59 23.76 -13.50
N PHE A 62 -6.80 23.73 -14.81
CA PHE A 62 -6.41 24.87 -15.64
C PHE A 62 -7.56 25.87 -15.46
N ASP A 63 -7.43 26.78 -14.50
CA ASP A 63 -8.09 28.07 -14.67
C ASP A 63 -7.25 28.84 -15.70
N ASP A 64 -7.95 29.38 -16.69
CA ASP A 64 -7.44 30.19 -17.79
C ASP A 64 -6.43 31.29 -17.37
#